data_AF-A0A913Z2F0-F1
#
_entry.id   AF-A0A913Z2F0-F1
#
_cell.length_a   1.000
_cell.length_b   1.000
_cell.length_c   1.000
_cell.angle_alpha   90.00
_cell.angle_beta   90.00
_cell.angle_gamma   90.00
#
_symmetry.space_group_name_H-M   'P 1'
#
loop_
_entity.id
_entity.type
_entity.pdbx_description
1 polymer ?
#
loop_
_entity_poly.entity_id
_entity_poly.type
_entity_poly.pdbx_seq_one_letter_code
_entity_poly.pdbx_strand_id
1 'polypeptide(L)'
;MHFSHNPPGKKGKPVEVLTNCFRMKAADQWLLHQYSVDFSPVVDNPRARHALLRAHSEILGTPMAFDGMMLFLLRRLDEPVTRFQTKCRDSDDIITITVALKNALPPTSPTCMQVYNIIFRKILGLVGFEQTGRNYFNPNAKREIQQHKIQLLPGFITSILQYEQEVLLMADVSHKILRTETVLDMLAEIQQTKGAGWADVAKRVLAGEIVLTKYNNKTYRVDDIDFNIDPMNTFDKLDGTKITYAQYYRDAYGLNISDLGQPLLVSKPKKRAC
;
A
#
# COMPACT_ATOMS: atom_id res chain seq x y z
N MET A 1 22.71 -0.03 -14.03
CA MET A 1 23.00 -0.40 -15.43
C MET A 1 22.62 0.78 -16.30
N HIS A 2 23.59 1.45 -16.91
CA HIS A 2 23.32 2.48 -17.92
C HIS A 2 22.77 1.75 -19.16
N PHE A 3 21.51 1.97 -19.50
CA PHE A 3 21.00 1.58 -20.81
C PHE A 3 21.65 2.51 -21.83
N SER A 4 22.62 2.01 -22.59
CA SER A 4 23.08 2.68 -23.80
C SER A 4 21.90 2.77 -24.75
N HIS A 5 21.45 3.99 -25.05
CA HIS A 5 20.41 4.22 -26.05
C HIS A 5 20.94 3.77 -27.41
N ASN A 6 20.58 2.55 -27.82
CA ASN A 6 20.80 2.11 -29.19
C ASN A 6 19.90 2.96 -30.11
N PRO A 7 20.39 3.41 -31.26
CA PRO A 7 19.58 4.17 -32.19
C PRO A 7 18.39 3.33 -32.68
N PRO A 8 17.23 3.95 -32.93
CA PRO A 8 16.05 3.24 -33.41
C PRO A 8 16.34 2.55 -34.75
N GLY A 9 15.80 1.34 -34.92
CA GLY A 9 15.92 0.58 -36.16
C GLY A 9 15.28 1.31 -37.35
N LYS A 10 15.90 1.23 -38.53
CA LYS A 10 15.47 1.95 -39.74
C LYS A 10 14.81 1.08 -40.82
N LYS A 11 14.66 -0.22 -40.57
CA LYS A 11 14.10 -1.18 -41.54
C LYS A 11 12.59 -1.36 -41.30
N GLY A 12 11.85 -1.58 -42.38
CA GLY A 12 10.40 -1.85 -42.33
C GLY A 12 9.56 -0.67 -42.82
N LYS A 13 8.24 -0.87 -42.85
CA LYS A 13 7.27 0.19 -43.15
C LYS A 13 6.75 0.77 -41.84
N PRO A 14 6.66 2.11 -41.69
CA PRO A 14 6.04 2.73 -40.53
C PRO A 14 4.61 2.24 -40.34
N VAL A 15 4.23 2.00 -39.09
CA VAL A 15 2.88 1.65 -38.68
C VAL A 15 2.46 2.54 -37.52
N GLU A 16 1.20 2.96 -37.52
CA GLU A 16 0.63 3.70 -36.41
C GLU A 16 0.14 2.71 -35.36
N VAL A 17 0.52 2.94 -34.10
CA VAL A 17 0.17 2.06 -32.97
C VAL A 17 -0.38 2.89 -31.83
N LEU A 18 -1.43 2.37 -31.20
CA LEU A 18 -1.94 2.88 -29.94
C LEU A 18 -1.36 2.03 -28.80
N THR A 19 -1.10 2.69 -27.67
CA THR A 19 -0.61 2.04 -26.45
C THR A 19 -1.54 2.36 -25.30
N ASN A 20 -1.43 1.59 -24.22
CA ASN A 20 -2.08 1.86 -22.95
C ASN A 20 -1.26 2.80 -22.04
N CYS A 21 -0.38 3.61 -22.66
CA CYS A 21 0.47 4.58 -21.99
C CYS A 21 -0.06 6.00 -22.19
N PHE A 22 -0.17 6.72 -21.09
CA PHE A 22 -0.69 8.09 -21.04
C PHE A 22 0.45 9.03 -20.63
N ARG A 23 0.71 10.04 -21.47
CA ARG A 23 1.77 11.02 -21.18
C ARG A 23 1.39 11.89 -19.98
N MET A 24 2.27 11.93 -18.99
CA MET A 24 2.17 12.88 -17.88
C MET A 24 2.74 14.22 -18.31
N LYS A 25 1.86 15.18 -18.60
CA LYS A 25 2.27 16.55 -18.94
C LYS A 25 2.56 17.31 -17.64
N ALA A 26 3.80 17.76 -17.49
CA ALA A 26 4.19 18.74 -16.48
C ALA A 26 4.20 20.13 -17.09
N ALA A 27 3.99 21.17 -16.29
CA ALA A 27 4.26 22.53 -16.71
C ALA A 27 5.75 22.68 -17.06
N ASP A 28 6.05 23.54 -18.03
CA ASP A 28 7.43 23.79 -18.43
C ASP A 28 8.24 24.26 -17.22
N GLN A 29 9.45 23.71 -17.09
CA GLN A 29 10.40 24.04 -16.01
C GLN A 29 9.91 23.75 -14.58
N TRP A 30 8.82 22.99 -14.39
CA TRP A 30 8.41 22.58 -13.06
C TRP A 30 9.43 21.63 -12.42
N LEU A 31 9.75 21.88 -11.14
CA LEU A 31 10.71 21.15 -10.34
C LEU A 31 10.06 20.67 -9.05
N LEU A 32 10.37 19.43 -8.66
CA LEU A 32 10.04 18.92 -7.34
C LEU A 32 11.11 19.38 -6.35
N HIS A 33 10.72 20.19 -5.37
CA HIS A 33 11.65 20.73 -4.39
C HIS A 33 11.70 19.79 -3.18
N GLN A 34 12.87 19.23 -2.90
CA GLN A 34 13.13 18.32 -1.81
C GLN A 34 13.82 19.05 -0.66
N TYR A 35 13.22 18.98 0.53
CA TYR A 35 13.71 19.59 1.75
C TYR A 35 13.97 18.54 2.82
N SER A 36 15.00 18.72 3.65
CA SER A 36 15.11 18.01 4.93
C SER A 36 14.33 18.76 6.01
N VAL A 37 13.72 18.03 6.93
CA VAL A 37 13.00 18.59 8.08
C VAL A 37 13.61 18.08 9.36
N ASP A 38 14.08 19.02 10.18
CA ASP A 38 14.64 18.76 11.50
C ASP A 38 13.78 19.42 12.58
N PHE A 39 13.66 18.75 13.74
CA PHE A 39 12.89 19.22 14.89
C PHE A 39 13.82 19.39 16.08
N SER A 40 13.74 20.53 16.76
CA SER A 40 14.47 20.81 18.00
C SER A 40 13.50 21.38 19.05
N PRO A 41 13.28 20.69 20.18
CA PRO A 41 13.81 19.36 20.54
C PRO A 41 13.34 18.24 19.61
N VAL A 42 14.03 17.09 19.65
CA VAL A 42 13.73 15.94 18.78
C VAL A 42 12.34 15.40 19.09
N VAL A 43 11.56 15.17 18.04
CA VAL A 43 10.21 14.57 18.14
C VAL A 43 10.29 13.16 17.55
N ASP A 44 10.16 12.11 18.35
CA ASP A 44 10.30 10.73 17.82
C ASP A 44 9.03 10.21 17.14
N ASN A 45 7.84 10.67 17.59
CA ASN A 45 6.57 10.19 17.06
C ASN A 45 6.32 10.70 15.62
N PRO A 46 6.25 9.81 14.60
CA PRO A 46 6.05 10.24 13.22
C PRO A 46 4.71 10.95 12.99
N ARG A 47 3.65 10.56 13.71
CA ARG A 47 2.35 11.23 13.59
C ARG A 47 2.42 12.66 14.14
N ALA A 48 3.15 12.87 15.22
CA ALA A 48 3.38 14.19 15.78
C ALA A 48 4.16 15.09 14.79
N ARG A 49 5.24 14.57 14.18
CA ARG A 49 5.98 15.29 13.12
C ARG A 49 5.07 15.76 11.98
N HIS A 50 4.18 14.87 11.51
CA HIS A 50 3.22 15.21 10.46
C HIS A 50 2.23 16.30 10.91
N ALA A 51 1.72 16.22 12.14
CA ALA A 51 0.79 17.20 12.69
C ALA A 51 1.45 18.59 12.83
N LEU A 52 2.68 18.64 13.34
CA LEU A 52 3.47 19.86 13.50
C LEU A 52 3.72 20.56 12.17
N LEU A 53 4.15 19.82 11.13
CA LEU A 53 4.34 20.40 9.80
C LEU A 53 3.04 20.91 9.18
N ARG A 54 1.92 20.18 9.36
CA ARG A 54 0.62 20.61 8.81
C ARG A 54 0.12 21.92 9.42
N ALA A 55 0.50 22.23 10.66
CA ALA A 55 0.17 23.51 11.29
C ALA A 55 0.75 24.71 10.51
N HIS A 56 1.78 24.50 9.69
CA HIS A 56 2.41 25.52 8.86
C HIS A 56 2.05 25.39 7.36
N SER A 57 0.92 24.75 7.05
CA SER A 57 0.48 24.52 5.66
C SER A 57 0.20 25.79 4.86
N GLU A 58 -0.16 26.90 5.51
CA GLU A 58 -0.33 28.20 4.84
C GLU A 58 0.98 28.71 4.21
N ILE A 59 2.11 28.48 4.89
CA ILE A 59 3.44 28.91 4.44
C ILE A 59 4.04 27.88 3.49
N LEU A 60 3.98 26.60 3.87
CA LEU A 60 4.55 25.49 3.09
C LEU A 60 3.78 25.23 1.79
N GLY A 61 2.51 25.63 1.75
CA GLY A 61 1.58 25.39 0.67
C GLY A 61 0.99 23.97 0.69
N THR A 62 0.03 23.73 -0.20
CA THR A 62 -0.55 22.41 -0.43
C THR A 62 -0.59 22.13 -1.94
N PRO A 63 -0.45 20.86 -2.37
CA PRO A 63 -0.23 19.65 -1.58
C PRO A 63 1.22 19.48 -1.09
N MET A 64 1.40 18.78 0.03
CA MET A 64 2.72 18.39 0.58
C MET A 64 2.87 16.87 0.65
N ALA A 65 4.07 16.37 0.37
CA ALA A 65 4.45 14.98 0.62
C ALA A 65 5.55 14.94 1.68
N PHE A 66 5.30 14.30 2.82
CA PHE A 66 6.25 14.20 3.93
C PHE A 66 6.33 12.75 4.40
N ASP A 67 7.53 12.24 4.64
CA ASP A 67 7.77 10.86 5.08
C ASP A 67 8.25 10.75 6.54
N GLY A 68 8.39 11.87 7.25
CA GLY A 68 8.95 11.92 8.60
C GLY A 68 10.33 12.59 8.69
N MET A 69 11.05 12.71 7.57
CA MET A 69 12.34 13.39 7.48
C MET A 69 12.47 14.28 6.25
N MET A 70 11.98 13.82 5.10
CA MET A 70 12.02 14.54 3.83
C MET A 70 10.64 15.10 3.49
N LEU A 71 10.63 16.38 3.11
CA LEU A 71 9.47 17.10 2.64
C LEU A 71 9.63 17.41 1.15
N PHE A 72 8.58 17.14 0.38
CA PHE A 72 8.51 17.39 -1.06
C PHE A 72 7.41 18.40 -1.35
N LEU A 73 7.78 19.49 -2.02
CA LEU A 73 6.88 20.59 -2.38
C LEU A 73 6.92 20.86 -3.88
N LEU A 74 5.77 21.24 -4.44
CA LEU A 74 5.67 21.67 -5.84
C LEU A 74 6.18 23.10 -6.05
N ARG A 75 6.19 23.92 -4.99
CA ARG A 75 6.75 25.28 -4.98
C ARG A 75 8.10 25.31 -4.28
N ARG A 76 8.93 26.25 -4.68
CA ARG A 76 10.10 26.64 -3.89
C ARG A 76 9.65 27.55 -2.75
N LEU A 77 10.16 27.31 -1.55
CA LEU A 77 10.11 28.28 -0.45
C LEU A 77 11.04 29.45 -0.75
N ASP A 78 10.68 30.64 -0.28
CA ASP A 78 11.40 31.88 -0.59
C ASP A 78 12.84 31.79 -0.06
N GLU A 79 12.99 31.29 1.17
CA GLU A 79 14.28 31.05 1.80
C GLU A 79 14.75 29.59 1.63
N PRO A 80 16.05 29.35 1.34
CA PRO A 80 16.59 27.99 1.26
C PRO A 80 16.53 27.26 2.59
N VAL A 81 16.50 27.99 3.71
CA VAL A 81 16.27 27.44 5.04
C VAL A 81 15.14 28.24 5.69
N THR A 82 13.99 27.61 5.87
CA THR A 82 12.84 28.19 6.56
C THR A 82 12.72 27.59 7.95
N ARG A 83 12.54 28.42 8.97
CA ARG A 83 12.36 27.98 10.36
C ARG A 83 10.98 28.35 10.85
N PHE A 84 10.33 27.39 11.49
CA PHE A 84 9.04 27.59 12.16
C PHE A 84 9.20 27.33 13.64
N GLN A 85 8.38 28.01 14.44
CA GLN A 85 8.23 27.72 15.86
C GLN A 85 6.76 27.39 16.13
N THR A 86 6.55 26.31 16.88
CA THR A 86 5.21 25.87 17.29
C THR A 86 5.29 25.42 18.74
N LYS A 87 4.31 25.83 19.55
CA LYS A 87 4.11 25.28 20.89
C LYS A 87 3.52 23.88 20.81
N CYS A 88 4.06 22.95 21.59
CA CYS A 88 3.43 21.64 21.73
C CYS A 88 2.03 21.80 22.36
N ARG A 89 1.06 20.98 21.97
CA ARG A 89 -0.30 21.07 22.57
C ARG A 89 -0.33 20.58 24.03
N ASP A 90 0.58 19.68 24.36
CA ASP A 90 0.60 18.96 25.64
C ASP A 90 1.71 19.45 26.59
N SER A 91 2.64 20.29 26.11
CA SER A 91 3.68 20.94 26.91
C SER A 91 3.90 22.38 26.44
N ASP A 92 4.29 23.28 27.34
CA ASP A 92 4.59 24.68 26.98
C ASP A 92 5.95 24.83 26.25
N ASP A 93 6.52 23.70 25.81
CA ASP A 93 7.78 23.65 25.08
C ASP A 93 7.60 24.16 23.65
N ILE A 94 8.54 25.00 23.24
CA ILE A 94 8.61 25.53 21.87
C ILE A 94 9.44 24.57 21.02
N ILE A 95 8.81 23.99 20.00
CA ILE A 95 9.48 23.17 18.99
C ILE A 95 9.85 24.06 17.81
N THR A 96 11.15 24.10 17.51
CA THR A 96 11.68 24.72 16.31
C THR A 96 11.78 23.68 15.20
N ILE A 97 11.10 23.93 14.09
CA ILE A 97 11.10 23.10 12.89
C ILE A 97 11.99 23.79 11.85
N THR A 98 13.05 23.14 11.38
CA THR A 98 13.93 23.67 10.34
C THR A 98 13.69 22.90 9.04
N VAL A 99 13.29 23.60 7.99
CA VAL A 99 13.07 23.06 6.65
C VAL A 99 14.13 23.61 5.71
N ALA A 100 15.05 22.75 5.26
CA ALA A 100 16.21 23.14 4.47
C ALA A 100 16.20 22.49 3.08
N LEU A 101 16.29 23.31 2.03
CA LEU A 101 16.32 22.86 0.64
C LEU A 101 17.56 22.00 0.40
N LYS A 102 17.35 20.80 -0.13
CA LYS A 102 18.42 19.87 -0.50
C LYS A 102 18.59 19.82 -2.01
N ASN A 103 17.51 19.59 -2.74
CA ASN A 103 17.54 19.42 -4.19
C ASN A 103 16.32 20.07 -4.86
N ALA A 104 16.51 20.50 -6.10
CA ALA A 104 15.45 20.78 -7.04
C ALA A 104 15.50 19.71 -8.14
N LEU A 105 14.49 18.87 -8.21
CA LEU A 105 14.50 17.64 -9.00
C LEU A 105 13.64 17.80 -10.26
N PRO A 106 14.14 17.41 -11.45
CA PRO A 106 13.31 17.40 -12.65
C PRO A 106 12.22 16.33 -12.57
N PRO A 107 11.16 16.45 -13.40
CA PRO A 107 10.06 15.49 -13.47
C PRO A 107 10.51 14.05 -13.74
N THR A 108 11.67 13.88 -14.39
CA THR A 108 12.27 12.58 -14.75
C THR A 108 13.08 11.94 -13.63
N SER A 109 13.33 12.65 -12.52
CA SER A 109 14.09 12.11 -11.40
C SER A 109 13.40 10.87 -10.79
N PRO A 110 14.15 9.80 -10.42
CA PRO A 110 13.59 8.63 -9.74
C PRO A 110 12.81 8.97 -8.47
N THR A 111 13.25 9.97 -7.70
CA THR A 111 12.52 10.44 -6.51
C THR A 111 11.19 11.08 -6.90
N CYS A 112 11.13 11.79 -8.03
CA CYS A 112 9.87 12.33 -8.55
C CYS A 112 8.90 11.20 -8.94
N MET A 113 9.40 10.08 -9.50
CA MET A 113 8.57 8.90 -9.78
C MET A 113 7.93 8.34 -8.50
N GLN A 114 8.65 8.33 -7.38
CA GLN A 114 8.10 7.88 -6.09
C GLN A 114 6.96 8.79 -5.63
N VAL A 115 7.13 10.12 -5.76
CA VAL A 115 6.09 11.09 -5.44
C VAL A 115 4.87 10.94 -6.35
N TYR A 116 5.05 10.76 -7.65
CA TYR A 116 3.93 10.49 -8.57
C TYR A 116 3.17 9.23 -8.18
N ASN A 117 3.87 8.15 -7.84
CA ASN A 117 3.23 6.95 -7.34
C ASN A 117 2.41 7.27 -6.09
N ILE A 118 2.96 7.96 -5.08
CA ILE A 118 2.22 8.30 -3.86
C ILE A 118 0.95 9.12 -4.17
N ILE A 119 1.05 10.14 -5.03
CA ILE A 119 -0.08 10.98 -5.43
C ILE A 119 -1.14 10.12 -6.15
N PHE A 120 -0.72 9.31 -7.10
CA PHE A 120 -1.64 8.50 -7.89
C PHE A 120 -2.39 7.47 -7.04
N ARG A 121 -1.71 6.85 -6.05
CA ARG A 121 -2.38 5.96 -5.07
C ARG A 121 -3.46 6.69 -4.27
N LYS A 122 -3.20 7.94 -3.86
CA LYS A 122 -4.21 8.76 -3.17
C LYS A 122 -5.40 9.05 -4.07
N ILE A 123 -5.15 9.42 -5.33
CA ILE A 123 -6.21 9.68 -6.32
C ILE A 123 -7.08 8.44 -6.51
N LEU A 124 -6.48 7.26 -6.72
CA LEU A 124 -7.23 6.00 -6.85
C LEU A 124 -8.09 5.71 -5.62
N GLY A 125 -7.55 5.95 -4.42
CA GLY A 125 -8.33 5.84 -3.18
C GLY A 125 -9.52 6.80 -3.12
N LEU A 126 -9.35 8.06 -3.55
CA LEU A 126 -10.43 9.06 -3.60
C LEU A 126 -11.52 8.71 -4.63
N VAL A 127 -11.16 8.04 -5.73
CA VAL A 127 -12.11 7.53 -6.73
C VAL A 127 -12.81 6.25 -6.26
N GLY A 128 -12.41 5.70 -5.09
CA GLY A 128 -13.03 4.51 -4.50
C GLY A 128 -12.41 3.19 -4.96
N PHE A 129 -11.19 3.20 -5.51
CA PHE A 129 -10.42 1.99 -5.76
C PHE A 129 -9.63 1.57 -4.51
N GLU A 130 -9.56 0.27 -4.29
CA GLU A 130 -8.82 -0.34 -3.19
C GLU A 130 -7.59 -1.08 -3.70
N GLN A 131 -6.48 -0.94 -2.96
CA GLN A 131 -5.24 -1.64 -3.30
C GLN A 131 -5.32 -3.10 -2.86
N THR A 132 -5.07 -4.03 -3.78
CA THR A 132 -4.80 -5.45 -3.49
C THR A 132 -3.46 -5.84 -4.08
N GLY A 133 -2.46 -6.09 -3.24
CA GLY A 133 -1.08 -6.28 -3.69
C GLY A 133 -0.50 -5.00 -4.30
N ARG A 134 -0.16 -5.02 -5.59
CA ARG A 134 0.38 -3.86 -6.32
C ARG A 134 -0.63 -3.16 -7.23
N ASN A 135 -1.84 -3.69 -7.31
CA ASN A 135 -2.86 -3.26 -8.27
C ASN A 135 -4.07 -2.68 -7.54
N TYR A 136 -4.92 -1.99 -8.27
CA TYR A 136 -6.07 -1.26 -7.74
C TYR A 136 -7.36 -1.78 -8.36
N PHE A 137 -8.35 -2.10 -7.53
CA PHE A 137 -9.62 -2.67 -7.98
C PHE A 137 -10.78 -1.88 -7.39
N ASN A 138 -11.89 -1.80 -8.14
CA ASN A 138 -13.09 -1.10 -7.71
C ASN A 138 -14.07 -2.08 -7.06
N PRO A 139 -14.21 -2.09 -5.71
CA PRO A 139 -15.15 -2.98 -5.03
C PRO A 139 -16.61 -2.64 -5.32
N ASN A 140 -16.93 -1.38 -5.64
CA ASN A 140 -18.30 -0.94 -5.96
C ASN A 140 -18.78 -1.46 -7.32
N ALA A 141 -17.85 -1.80 -8.21
CA ALA A 141 -18.14 -2.38 -9.52
C ALA A 141 -18.02 -3.91 -9.54
N LYS A 142 -17.98 -4.58 -8.38
CA LYS A 142 -17.85 -6.04 -8.30
C LYS A 142 -19.01 -6.75 -9.00
N ARG A 143 -18.71 -7.92 -9.57
CA ARG A 143 -19.67 -8.81 -10.22
C ARG A 143 -19.55 -10.21 -9.64
N GLU A 144 -20.65 -10.76 -9.17
CA GLU A 144 -20.70 -12.13 -8.64
C GLU A 144 -21.14 -13.10 -9.74
N ILE A 145 -20.46 -14.23 -9.84
CA ILE A 145 -20.81 -15.35 -10.70
C ILE A 145 -21.17 -16.52 -9.76
N GLN A 146 -22.41 -16.51 -9.29
CA GLN A 146 -22.89 -17.41 -8.22
C GLN A 146 -22.69 -18.88 -8.57
N GLN A 147 -22.91 -19.26 -9.84
CA GLN A 147 -22.75 -20.63 -10.34
C GLN A 147 -21.35 -21.22 -10.11
N HIS A 148 -20.34 -20.36 -9.98
CA HIS A 148 -18.95 -20.77 -9.76
C HIS A 148 -18.41 -20.33 -8.40
N LYS A 149 -19.24 -19.75 -7.53
CA LYS A 149 -18.83 -19.23 -6.20
C LYS A 149 -17.63 -18.27 -6.29
N ILE A 150 -17.61 -17.43 -7.32
CA ILE A 150 -16.57 -16.41 -7.55
C ILE A 150 -17.16 -15.02 -7.67
N GLN A 151 -16.35 -14.03 -7.31
CA GLN A 151 -16.58 -12.62 -7.56
C GLN A 151 -15.41 -12.04 -8.33
N LEU A 152 -15.72 -11.13 -9.26
CA LEU A 152 -14.80 -10.45 -10.14
C LEU A 152 -14.82 -8.96 -9.80
N LEU A 153 -13.66 -8.43 -9.44
CA LEU A 153 -13.45 -7.02 -9.17
C LEU A 153 -12.67 -6.43 -10.35
N PRO A 154 -13.27 -5.51 -11.13
CA PRO A 154 -12.56 -4.83 -12.20
C PRO A 154 -11.57 -3.82 -11.62
N GLY A 155 -10.47 -3.58 -12.32
CA GLY A 155 -9.40 -2.74 -11.85
C GLY A 155 -8.35 -2.45 -12.91
N PHE A 156 -7.23 -1.91 -12.43
CA PHE A 156 -6.10 -1.57 -13.28
C PHE A 156 -4.77 -2.04 -12.67
N ILE A 157 -3.88 -2.47 -13.54
CA ILE A 157 -2.44 -2.50 -13.28
C ILE A 157 -1.92 -1.14 -13.72
N THR A 158 -1.26 -0.42 -12.82
CA THR A 158 -0.79 0.94 -13.09
C THR A 158 0.69 1.06 -12.81
N SER A 159 1.43 1.71 -13.69
CA SER A 159 2.87 1.96 -13.52
C SER A 159 3.23 3.33 -14.05
N ILE A 160 3.97 4.11 -13.25
CA ILE A 160 4.50 5.41 -13.66
C ILE A 160 6.01 5.26 -13.80
N LEU A 161 6.50 5.39 -15.02
CA LEU A 161 7.91 5.24 -15.35
C LEU A 161 8.35 6.30 -16.37
N GLN A 162 9.64 6.60 -16.36
CA GLN A 162 10.26 7.35 -17.44
C GLN A 162 10.56 6.40 -18.61
N TYR A 163 10.07 6.75 -19.79
CA TYR A 163 10.37 6.12 -21.07
C TYR A 163 11.04 7.15 -21.97
N GLU A 164 12.27 6.87 -22.39
CA GLU A 164 13.09 7.79 -23.18
C GLU A 164 13.13 9.19 -22.53
N GLN A 165 12.43 10.17 -23.11
CA GLN A 165 12.41 11.56 -22.65
C GLN A 165 11.14 11.93 -21.87
N GLU A 166 10.19 11.01 -21.71
CA GLU A 166 8.86 11.32 -21.17
C GLU A 166 8.49 10.43 -19.99
N VAL A 167 7.67 10.98 -19.09
CA VAL A 167 7.06 10.21 -18.00
C VAL A 167 5.70 9.74 -18.48
N LEU A 168 5.51 8.42 -18.51
CA LEU A 168 4.26 7.80 -18.93
C LEU A 168 3.62 7.06 -17.76
N LEU A 169 2.31 7.23 -17.64
CA LEU A 169 1.44 6.37 -16.85
C LEU A 169 0.97 5.23 -17.77
N MET A 170 1.41 4.01 -17.51
CA MET A 170 0.80 2.81 -18.07
C MET A 170 -0.42 2.45 -17.22
N ALA A 171 -1.57 2.21 -17.85
CA ALA A 171 -2.74 1.65 -17.19
C ALA A 171 -3.33 0.52 -18.03
N ASP A 172 -3.26 -0.70 -17.51
CA ASP A 172 -3.80 -1.89 -18.15
C ASP A 172 -5.02 -2.42 -17.40
N VAL A 173 -6.04 -2.87 -18.15
CA VAL A 173 -7.26 -3.41 -17.55
C VAL A 173 -6.94 -4.74 -16.89
N SER A 174 -7.37 -4.91 -15.64
CA SER A 174 -7.14 -6.14 -14.90
C SER A 174 -8.34 -6.50 -14.04
N HIS A 175 -8.46 -7.78 -13.74
CA HIS A 175 -9.56 -8.31 -12.94
C HIS A 175 -9.00 -9.13 -11.79
N LYS A 176 -9.46 -8.83 -10.56
CA LYS A 176 -9.20 -9.68 -9.40
C LYS A 176 -10.35 -10.66 -9.25
N ILE A 177 -10.03 -11.95 -9.40
CA ILE A 177 -10.97 -13.04 -9.14
C ILE A 177 -10.78 -13.48 -7.69
N LEU A 178 -11.87 -13.54 -6.93
CA LEU A 178 -11.90 -14.02 -5.56
C LEU A 178 -12.99 -15.07 -5.43
N ARG A 179 -12.79 -16.08 -4.59
CA ARG A 179 -13.89 -16.94 -4.17
C ARG A 179 -14.85 -16.17 -3.27
N THR A 180 -16.14 -16.48 -3.35
CA THR A 180 -17.15 -15.94 -2.42
C THR A 180 -17.08 -16.68 -1.08
N GLU A 181 -16.68 -17.95 -1.12
CA GLU A 181 -16.46 -18.80 0.05
C GLU A 181 -15.25 -18.39 0.86
N THR A 182 -15.37 -18.54 2.17
CA THR A 182 -14.26 -18.41 3.12
C THR A 182 -13.46 -19.70 3.20
N VAL A 183 -12.27 -19.62 3.80
CA VAL A 183 -11.49 -20.83 4.09
C VAL A 183 -12.23 -21.74 5.08
N LEU A 184 -13.00 -21.18 6.01
CA LEU A 184 -13.80 -21.95 6.94
C LEU A 184 -14.89 -22.76 6.23
N ASP A 185 -15.57 -22.18 5.23
CA ASP A 185 -16.56 -22.90 4.42
C ASP A 185 -15.92 -24.09 3.69
N MET A 186 -14.72 -23.89 3.12
CA MET A 186 -13.96 -24.96 2.47
C MET A 186 -13.55 -26.07 3.46
N LEU A 187 -13.15 -25.71 4.69
CA LEU A 187 -12.81 -26.70 5.72
C LEU A 187 -14.03 -27.54 6.10
N ALA A 188 -15.20 -26.91 6.27
CA ALA A 188 -16.45 -27.60 6.57
C ALA A 188 -16.86 -28.57 5.45
N GLU A 189 -16.74 -28.16 4.18
CA GLU A 189 -17.01 -29.03 3.02
C GLU A 189 -16.05 -30.23 2.96
N ILE A 190 -14.75 -30.02 3.20
CA ILE A 190 -13.76 -31.11 3.24
C ILE A 190 -14.05 -32.08 4.39
N GLN A 191 -14.40 -31.55 5.56
CA GLN A 191 -14.76 -32.36 6.73
C GLN A 191 -15.99 -33.23 6.46
N GLN A 192 -17.03 -32.65 5.84
CA GLN A 192 -18.27 -33.37 5.51
C GLN A 192 -18.05 -34.46 4.45
N THR A 193 -17.19 -34.21 3.45
CA THR A 193 -17.00 -35.11 2.31
C THR A 193 -15.96 -36.20 2.55
N LYS A 194 -14.96 -35.96 3.40
CA LYS A 194 -13.83 -36.90 3.60
C LYS A 194 -13.87 -37.66 4.92
N GLY A 195 -14.62 -37.20 5.92
CA GLY A 195 -14.73 -37.90 7.20
C GLY A 195 -13.37 -38.05 7.89
N ALA A 196 -12.97 -39.28 8.26
CA ALA A 196 -11.68 -39.53 8.90
C ALA A 196 -10.51 -39.19 7.95
N GLY A 197 -9.59 -38.33 8.40
CA GLY A 197 -8.45 -37.85 7.60
C GLY A 197 -8.69 -36.53 6.85
N TRP A 198 -9.81 -35.85 7.09
CA TRP A 198 -10.12 -34.56 6.47
C TRP A 198 -9.03 -33.50 6.72
N ALA A 199 -8.37 -33.52 7.89
CA ALA A 199 -7.33 -32.56 8.27
C ALA A 199 -6.12 -32.64 7.33
N ASP A 200 -5.68 -33.84 6.95
CA ASP A 200 -4.56 -34.05 6.02
C ASP A 200 -4.92 -33.60 4.61
N VAL A 201 -6.17 -33.83 4.19
CA VAL A 201 -6.68 -33.35 2.90
C VAL A 201 -6.75 -31.83 2.89
N ALA A 202 -7.26 -31.21 3.96
CA ALA A 202 -7.34 -29.77 4.12
C ALA A 202 -5.95 -29.11 4.03
N LYS A 203 -4.96 -29.66 4.75
CA LYS A 203 -3.57 -29.20 4.65
C LYS A 203 -3.03 -29.29 3.22
N ARG A 204 -3.26 -30.42 2.53
CA ARG A 204 -2.80 -30.59 1.14
C ARG A 204 -3.45 -29.62 0.16
N VAL A 205 -4.73 -29.31 0.35
CA VAL A 205 -5.49 -28.42 -0.53
C VAL A 205 -5.17 -26.95 -0.29
N LEU A 206 -4.95 -26.55 0.97
CA LEU A 206 -4.79 -25.15 1.34
C LEU A 206 -3.33 -24.71 1.48
N ALA A 207 -2.39 -25.61 1.79
CA ALA A 207 -0.98 -25.25 1.88
C ALA A 207 -0.44 -24.84 0.51
N GLY A 208 0.17 -23.66 0.46
CA GLY A 208 0.67 -23.03 -0.76
C GLY A 208 -0.28 -21.97 -1.34
N GLU A 209 -1.56 -22.03 -1.00
CA GLU A 209 -2.58 -21.12 -1.54
C GLU A 209 -2.45 -19.70 -0.97
N ILE A 210 -2.96 -18.72 -1.73
CA ILE A 210 -2.98 -17.32 -1.34
C ILE A 210 -4.39 -16.95 -0.86
N VAL A 211 -4.49 -16.55 0.40
CA VAL A 211 -5.74 -16.06 1.01
C VAL A 211 -5.74 -14.54 1.11
N LEU A 212 -6.91 -13.92 0.99
CA LEU A 212 -7.13 -12.48 1.15
C LEU A 212 -7.89 -12.22 2.45
N THR A 213 -7.37 -11.33 3.30
CA THR A 213 -8.08 -10.86 4.50
C THR A 213 -8.96 -9.66 4.16
N LYS A 214 -10.28 -9.83 4.27
CA LYS A 214 -11.27 -8.80 3.89
C LYS A 214 -11.15 -7.48 4.66
N TYR A 215 -10.62 -7.51 5.89
CA TYR A 215 -10.54 -6.33 6.76
C TYR A 215 -9.41 -5.35 6.42
N ASN A 216 -8.43 -5.75 5.61
CA ASN A 216 -7.30 -4.89 5.23
C ASN A 216 -6.76 -5.14 3.81
N ASN A 217 -7.44 -5.98 3.02
CA ASN A 217 -7.05 -6.40 1.67
C ASN A 217 -5.60 -6.92 1.54
N LYS A 218 -5.04 -7.48 2.62
CA LYS A 218 -3.74 -8.13 2.59
C LYS A 218 -3.87 -9.58 2.15
N THR A 219 -2.87 -10.03 1.41
CA THR A 219 -2.78 -11.40 0.96
C THR A 219 -1.69 -12.14 1.70
N TYR A 220 -1.98 -13.37 2.12
CA TYR A 220 -1.06 -14.24 2.84
C TYR A 220 -0.95 -15.57 2.12
N ARG A 221 0.25 -16.16 2.11
CA ARG A 221 0.42 -17.55 1.70
C ARG A 221 0.14 -18.44 2.91
N VAL A 222 -0.74 -19.41 2.77
CA VAL A 222 -0.98 -20.42 3.80
C VAL A 222 0.17 -21.41 3.72
N ASP A 223 0.97 -21.53 4.77
CA ASP A 223 2.08 -22.49 4.84
C ASP A 223 1.67 -23.76 5.59
N ASP A 224 0.76 -23.65 6.56
CA ASP A 224 0.18 -24.79 7.28
C ASP A 224 -1.18 -24.40 7.91
N ILE A 225 -1.86 -25.38 8.50
CA ILE A 225 -3.05 -25.21 9.34
C ILE A 225 -2.75 -25.84 10.69
N ASP A 226 -2.94 -25.06 11.76
CA ASP A 226 -2.80 -25.56 13.12
C ASP A 226 -4.20 -25.88 13.69
N PHE A 227 -4.41 -27.17 13.93
CA PHE A 227 -5.66 -27.71 14.48
C PHE A 227 -5.66 -27.80 16.01
N ASN A 228 -4.53 -27.50 16.66
CA ASN A 228 -4.42 -27.54 18.11
C ASN A 228 -4.64 -26.18 18.77
N ILE A 229 -4.79 -25.13 17.95
CA ILE A 229 -5.08 -23.78 18.41
C ILE A 229 -6.33 -23.25 17.72
N ASP A 230 -7.03 -22.38 18.43
CA ASP A 230 -8.30 -21.80 18.06
C ASP A 230 -8.33 -20.29 18.38
N PRO A 231 -9.39 -19.56 17.97
CA PRO A 231 -9.55 -18.15 18.27
C PRO A 231 -9.51 -17.73 19.74
N MET A 232 -9.69 -18.66 20.70
CA MET A 232 -9.64 -18.42 22.14
C MET A 232 -8.23 -18.52 22.71
N ASN A 233 -7.27 -19.12 22.00
CA ASN A 233 -5.86 -19.05 22.38
C ASN A 233 -5.33 -17.60 22.34
N THR A 234 -4.28 -17.36 23.12
CA THR A 234 -3.65 -16.04 23.28
C THR A 234 -2.34 -15.91 22.52
N PHE A 235 -1.99 -14.68 22.16
CA PHE A 235 -0.68 -14.31 21.65
C PHE A 235 -0.19 -13.02 22.34
N ASP A 236 1.12 -12.81 22.32
CA ASP A 236 1.74 -11.60 22.86
C ASP A 236 1.67 -10.46 21.83
N LYS A 237 1.11 -9.32 22.24
CA LYS A 237 1.16 -8.08 21.46
C LYS A 237 2.58 -7.49 21.48
N LEU A 238 2.81 -6.51 20.61
CA LEU A 238 4.05 -5.73 20.57
C LEU A 238 4.39 -5.03 21.89
N ASP A 239 3.38 -4.69 22.69
CA ASP A 239 3.53 -4.07 24.01
C ASP A 239 3.75 -5.08 25.15
N GLY A 240 3.85 -6.38 24.83
CA GLY A 240 4.02 -7.47 25.79
C GLY A 240 2.73 -7.93 26.47
N THR A 241 1.58 -7.33 26.18
CA THR A 241 0.30 -7.78 26.74
C THR A 241 -0.23 -9.00 26.00
N LYS A 242 -0.90 -9.91 26.73
CA LYS A 242 -1.55 -11.09 26.14
C LYS A 242 -2.99 -10.79 25.76
N ILE A 243 -3.41 -11.24 24.60
CA ILE A 243 -4.79 -11.11 24.11
C ILE A 243 -5.17 -12.36 23.31
N THR A 244 -6.46 -12.72 23.31
CA THR A 244 -6.95 -13.78 22.43
C THR A 244 -7.05 -13.30 20.99
N TYR A 245 -7.00 -14.21 20.02
CA TYR A 245 -7.23 -13.84 18.62
C TYR A 245 -8.61 -13.21 18.43
N ALA A 246 -9.66 -13.80 19.03
CA ALA A 246 -11.02 -13.27 18.96
C ALA A 246 -11.14 -11.84 19.50
N GLN A 247 -10.55 -11.56 20.66
CA GLN A 247 -10.59 -10.23 21.26
C GLN A 247 -9.77 -9.23 20.43
N TYR A 248 -8.61 -9.63 19.90
CA TYR A 248 -7.81 -8.78 19.02
C TYR A 248 -8.59 -8.36 17.76
N TYR A 249 -9.26 -9.30 17.08
CA TYR A 249 -10.03 -8.98 15.88
C TYR A 249 -11.24 -8.08 16.16
N ARG A 250 -11.86 -8.23 17.33
CA ARG A 250 -12.93 -7.34 17.79
C ARG A 250 -12.41 -5.93 18.06
N ASP A 251 -11.33 -5.80 18.83
CA ASP A 251 -10.81 -4.49 19.25
C ASP A 251 -10.16 -3.71 18.09
N ALA A 252 -9.40 -4.41 17.23
CA ALA A 252 -8.64 -3.76 16.17
C ALA A 252 -9.47 -3.50 14.91
N TYR A 253 -10.48 -4.33 14.62
CA TYR A 253 -11.22 -4.28 13.36
C TYR A 253 -12.75 -4.29 13.52
N GLY A 254 -13.28 -4.36 14.75
CA GLY A 254 -14.72 -4.45 14.99
C GLY A 254 -15.35 -5.76 14.52
N LEU A 255 -14.55 -6.83 14.36
CA LEU A 255 -15.01 -8.10 13.81
C LEU A 255 -15.28 -9.12 14.92
N ASN A 256 -16.46 -9.75 14.87
CA ASN A 256 -16.80 -10.87 15.73
C ASN A 256 -16.56 -12.18 15.00
N ILE A 257 -15.72 -13.04 15.58
CA ILE A 257 -15.49 -14.39 15.08
C ILE A 257 -16.69 -15.27 15.45
N SER A 258 -17.30 -15.91 14.45
CA SER A 258 -18.51 -16.73 14.63
C SER A 258 -18.22 -18.10 15.24
N ASP A 259 -17.19 -18.79 14.75
CA ASP A 259 -16.75 -20.10 15.23
C ASP A 259 -15.47 -19.95 16.06
N LEU A 260 -15.60 -20.13 17.38
CA LEU A 260 -14.48 -20.03 18.32
C LEU A 260 -13.67 -21.32 18.45
N GLY A 261 -14.11 -22.42 17.84
CA GLY A 261 -13.39 -23.71 17.81
C GLY A 261 -12.71 -23.99 16.46
N GLN A 262 -12.76 -23.04 15.52
CA GLN A 262 -12.14 -23.23 14.21
C GLN A 262 -10.60 -23.30 14.32
N PRO A 263 -9.93 -24.08 13.45
CA PRO A 263 -8.47 -24.10 13.41
C PRO A 263 -7.90 -22.79 12.85
N LEU A 264 -6.62 -22.52 13.11
CA LEU A 264 -5.96 -21.31 12.62
C LEU A 264 -5.04 -21.60 11.42
N LEU A 265 -5.04 -20.67 10.46
CA LEU A 265 -4.10 -20.69 9.34
C LEU A 265 -2.73 -20.15 9.79
N VAL A 266 -1.67 -20.83 9.40
CA VAL A 266 -0.29 -20.43 9.65
C VAL A 266 0.29 -19.82 8.37
N SER A 267 0.76 -18.59 8.47
CA SER A 267 1.52 -17.91 7.42
C SER A 267 2.88 -17.49 7.97
N LYS A 268 3.95 -18.03 7.42
CA LYS A 268 5.32 -17.73 7.83
C LYS A 268 5.81 -16.51 7.03
N PRO A 269 6.34 -15.47 7.70
CA PRO A 269 6.96 -14.36 6.99
C PRO A 269 8.09 -14.90 6.11
N LYS A 270 8.12 -14.51 4.83
CA LYS A 270 9.32 -14.74 4.01
C LYS A 270 10.50 -14.05 4.71
N LYS A 271 11.59 -14.78 4.95
CA LYS A 271 12.87 -14.17 5.34
C LYS A 271 13.14 -13.04 4.34
N ARG A 272 13.26 -11.80 4.82
CA ARG A 272 13.78 -10.73 3.97
C ARG A 272 15.19 -11.18 3.58
N ALA A 273 15.43 -11.39 2.29
CA ALA A 273 16.81 -11.50 1.82
C ALA A 273 17.49 -10.18 2.19
N CYS A 274 18.50 -10.27 3.05
CA CYS A 274 19.41 -9.16 3.32
C CYS A 274 20.18 -8.80 2.04
#